data_AF-A0A081SFQ7-F1
#
_entry.id   AF-A0A081SFQ7-F1
#
_cell.length_a   1.000
_cell.length_b   1.000
_cell.length_c   1.000
_cell.angle_alpha   90.00
_cell.angle_beta   90.00
_cell.angle_gamma   90.00
#
_symmetry.space_group_name_H-M   'P 1'
#
loop_
_entity.id
_entity.type
_entity.pdbx_description
1 polymer ?
#
loop_
_entity_poly.entity_id
_entity_poly.type
_entity_poly.pdbx_seq_one_letter_code
_entity_poly.pdbx_strand_id
1 'polypeptide(L)'
;MTEWSAMMKQPLRVVDVGARYGVHPRWKKLMRELPLDVIAFEPDETECKRLNTISEENVRYLPFALGEKDESAMLHLLVGEASSSIYKPNYDLMNRTHKAGYFEIAKSIPLQTRSLDAVMAEEKIDDIDYLKIDTEGYEIKILNGATTVLKNVFAVELEVWFNRMFEGAPLFRDVDAYMEEKGFVLFDVARSNWSLKRKTGKELGGPRGQLVCGDAIYFRDLATTPEINIFFQRDKFIRCIILLLQYHYYDCALEALEKAISIQALEKNEIQTIESVIRKSGQRWRPEFMGIRHVRRFIRYLDRFFTRFDEGEQLGNW
;
A
#
# COMPACT_ATOMS: atom_id res chain seq x y z
N MET A 1 -17.90 19.49 7.43
CA MET A 1 -17.81 18.17 8.09
C MET A 1 -18.68 17.22 7.29
N THR A 2 -18.08 16.18 6.69
CA THR A 2 -18.82 15.22 5.84
C THR A 2 -19.76 14.35 6.69
N GLU A 3 -20.78 13.73 6.08
CA GLU A 3 -21.67 12.77 6.77
C GLU A 3 -20.86 11.67 7.50
N TRP A 4 -19.74 11.25 6.89
CA TRP A 4 -18.80 10.29 7.47
C TRP A 4 -18.08 10.77 8.73
N SER A 5 -17.65 12.04 8.76
CA SER A 5 -16.96 12.59 9.94
C SER A 5 -17.85 12.61 11.18
N ALA A 6 -19.18 12.67 11.01
CA ALA A 6 -20.12 12.55 12.13
C ALA A 6 -20.31 11.08 12.59
N MET A 7 -20.07 10.11 11.71
CA MET A 7 -20.20 8.68 12.01
C MET A 7 -18.98 8.10 12.75
N MET A 8 -17.79 8.65 12.46
CA MET A 8 -16.52 8.21 13.05
C MET A 8 -16.34 8.75 14.47
N LYS A 9 -16.35 7.85 15.46
CA LYS A 9 -16.06 8.17 16.87
C LYS A 9 -14.56 8.11 17.20
N GLN A 10 -13.80 7.40 16.38
CA GLN A 10 -12.36 7.22 16.49
C GLN A 10 -11.72 7.45 15.12
N PRO A 11 -10.47 7.95 15.07
CA PRO A 11 -9.80 8.21 13.82
C PRO A 11 -9.50 6.91 13.06
N LEU A 12 -9.41 7.02 11.73
CA LEU A 12 -8.78 5.98 10.90
C LEU A 12 -7.28 6.02 11.12
N ARG A 13 -6.71 4.92 11.61
CA ARG A 13 -5.28 4.86 11.92
C ARG A 13 -4.51 4.16 10.82
N VAL A 14 -3.58 4.93 10.24
CA VAL A 14 -2.74 4.53 9.11
C VAL A 14 -1.30 4.44 9.62
N VAL A 15 -0.65 3.31 9.37
CA VAL A 15 0.79 3.15 9.57
C VAL A 15 1.50 3.10 8.23
N ASP A 16 2.54 3.92 8.05
CA ASP A 16 3.34 4.00 6.82
C ASP A 16 4.82 3.77 7.12
N VAL A 17 5.37 2.64 6.68
CA VAL A 17 6.75 2.25 6.91
C VAL A 17 7.56 2.45 5.64
N GLY A 18 8.63 3.26 5.74
CA GLY A 18 9.39 3.71 4.57
C GLY A 18 8.87 5.04 4.01
N ALA A 19 8.62 6.01 4.89
CA ALA A 19 7.90 7.23 4.55
C ALA A 19 8.79 8.38 4.04
N ARG A 20 9.89 8.06 3.33
CA ARG A 20 10.79 9.08 2.78
C ARG A 20 10.01 10.03 1.88
N TYR A 21 10.27 11.33 1.98
CA TYR A 21 9.53 12.39 1.28
C TYR A 21 8.05 12.56 1.67
N GLY A 22 7.58 11.81 2.66
CA GLY A 22 6.28 11.96 3.28
C GLY A 22 5.26 10.91 2.85
N VAL A 23 4.15 10.87 3.58
CA VAL A 23 3.07 9.91 3.35
C VAL A 23 2.41 10.07 1.98
N HIS A 24 1.91 8.97 1.41
CA HIS A 24 1.35 8.98 0.05
C HIS A 24 0.25 10.04 -0.11
N PRO A 25 0.25 10.86 -1.19
CA PRO A 25 -0.74 11.91 -1.41
C PRO A 25 -2.22 11.48 -1.41
N ARG A 26 -2.50 10.18 -1.45
CA ARG A 26 -3.87 9.62 -1.49
C ARG A 26 -4.62 9.90 -0.20
N TRP A 27 -3.89 10.04 0.91
CA TRP A 27 -4.44 10.35 2.21
C TRP A 27 -4.81 11.82 2.36
N LYS A 28 -4.25 12.74 1.56
CA LYS A 28 -4.43 14.20 1.72
C LYS A 28 -5.88 14.64 1.68
N LYS A 29 -6.68 14.07 0.77
CA LYS A 29 -8.12 14.38 0.70
C LYS A 29 -8.83 13.83 1.93
N LEU A 30 -8.55 12.58 2.30
CA LEU A 30 -9.19 11.91 3.43
C LEU A 30 -8.90 12.61 4.76
N MET A 31 -7.66 13.04 4.98
CA MET A 31 -7.23 13.79 6.17
C MET A 31 -7.96 15.14 6.34
N ARG A 32 -8.43 15.75 5.25
CA ARG A 32 -9.22 17.01 5.30
C ARG A 32 -10.70 16.76 5.60
N GLU A 33 -11.19 15.57 5.31
CA GLU A 33 -12.61 15.25 5.34
C GLU A 33 -13.00 14.40 6.54
N LEU A 34 -12.08 13.61 7.09
CA LEU A 34 -12.29 12.63 8.16
C LEU A 34 -11.20 12.72 9.24
N PRO A 35 -11.51 12.29 10.47
CA PRO A 35 -10.48 12.10 11.49
C PRO A 35 -9.55 10.95 11.06
N LEU A 36 -8.32 11.29 10.68
CA LEU A 36 -7.23 10.35 10.38
C LEU A 36 -6.09 10.57 11.36
N ASP A 37 -5.42 9.50 11.76
CA ASP A 37 -4.20 9.52 12.59
C ASP A 37 -3.14 8.70 11.86
N VAL A 38 -2.06 9.35 11.40
CA VAL A 38 -1.02 8.71 10.60
C VAL A 38 0.28 8.63 11.37
N ILE A 39 0.77 7.40 11.59
CA ILE A 39 2.10 7.14 12.14
C ILE A 39 3.01 6.65 11.02
N ALA A 40 3.98 7.46 10.67
CA ALA A 40 4.94 7.19 9.62
C ALA A 40 6.32 6.88 10.21
N PHE A 41 7.10 6.02 9.54
CA PHE A 41 8.44 5.63 9.95
C PHE A 41 9.47 6.02 8.90
N GLU A 42 10.48 6.79 9.32
CA GLU A 42 11.61 7.23 8.50
C GLU A 42 12.89 7.18 9.36
N PRO A 43 13.77 6.19 9.18
CA PRO A 43 14.96 6.02 10.01
C PRO A 43 16.04 7.10 9.81
N ASP A 44 16.05 7.83 8.70
CA ASP A 44 16.92 8.99 8.52
C ASP A 44 16.44 10.14 9.41
N GLU A 45 17.12 10.32 10.56
CA GLU A 45 16.77 11.37 11.52
C GLU A 45 16.66 12.77 10.91
N THR A 46 17.46 13.09 9.88
CA THR A 46 17.45 14.42 9.26
C THR A 46 16.16 14.60 8.49
N GLU A 47 15.81 13.61 7.69
CA GLU A 47 14.57 13.60 6.92
C GLU A 47 13.34 13.51 7.83
N CYS A 48 13.35 12.63 8.84
CA CYS A 48 12.28 12.51 9.83
C CYS A 48 12.02 13.84 10.55
N LYS A 49 13.09 14.56 10.96
CA LYS A 49 12.95 15.90 11.57
C LYS A 49 12.34 16.88 10.57
N ARG A 50 12.82 16.90 9.32
CA ARG A 50 12.27 17.76 8.26
C ARG A 50 10.78 17.48 8.04
N LEU A 51 10.39 16.21 7.93
CA LEU A 51 9.01 15.81 7.69
C LEU A 51 8.08 16.27 8.83
N ASN A 52 8.48 16.06 10.09
CA ASN A 52 7.72 16.56 11.24
C ASN A 52 7.57 18.09 11.30
N THR A 53 8.44 18.87 10.63
CA THR A 53 8.28 20.34 10.57
C THR A 53 7.28 20.82 9.52
N ILE A 54 6.98 19.99 8.51
CA ILE A 54 6.13 20.37 7.37
C ILE A 54 4.84 19.57 7.28
N SER A 55 4.67 18.57 8.14
CA SER A 55 3.53 17.67 8.12
C SER A 55 2.27 18.30 8.68
N GLU A 56 1.14 17.72 8.30
CA GLU A 56 -0.15 18.00 8.90
C GLU A 56 -0.16 17.59 10.39
N GLU A 57 -0.98 18.24 11.22
CA GLU A 57 -1.04 18.00 12.67
C GLU A 57 -1.36 16.54 13.04
N ASN A 58 -2.04 15.84 12.14
CA ASN A 58 -2.49 14.46 12.32
C ASN A 58 -1.53 13.42 11.69
N VAL A 59 -0.32 13.85 11.33
CA VAL A 59 0.74 12.99 10.80
C VAL A 59 1.98 13.16 11.66
N ARG A 60 2.52 12.05 12.17
CA ARG A 60 3.75 12.03 12.96
C ARG A 60 4.75 11.04 12.38
N TYR A 61 6.00 11.47 12.25
CA TYR A 61 7.10 10.64 11.75
C TYR A 61 7.99 10.21 12.92
N LEU A 62 8.25 8.90 13.02
CA LEU A 62 9.11 8.30 14.03
C LEU A 62 10.45 7.89 13.41
N PRO A 63 11.59 8.20 14.07
CA PRO A 63 12.92 7.95 13.54
C PRO A 63 13.39 6.50 13.79
N PHE A 64 12.55 5.52 13.50
CA PHE A 64 12.85 4.10 13.73
C PHE A 64 12.88 3.32 12.42
N ALA A 65 13.92 2.51 12.26
CA ALA A 65 13.89 1.41 11.30
C ALA A 65 13.12 0.25 11.95
N LEU A 66 12.26 -0.40 11.17
CA LEU A 66 11.50 -1.55 11.66
C LEU A 66 12.11 -2.87 11.19
N GLY A 67 11.88 -3.92 11.97
CA GLY A 67 12.32 -5.27 11.68
C GLY A 67 11.60 -6.30 12.53
N GLU A 68 12.12 -7.53 12.54
CA GLU A 68 11.52 -8.64 13.30
C GLU A 68 11.60 -8.41 14.81
N LYS A 69 12.69 -7.79 15.26
CA LYS A 69 13.02 -7.54 16.66
C LYS A 69 14.01 -6.38 16.78
N ASP A 70 14.30 -6.04 18.03
CA ASP A 70 15.29 -5.05 18.38
C ASP A 70 16.70 -5.64 18.14
N GLU A 71 17.34 -5.23 17.06
CA GLU A 71 18.66 -5.74 16.68
C GLU A 71 19.45 -4.74 15.83
N SER A 72 20.77 -4.96 15.76
CA SER A 72 21.65 -4.16 14.92
C SER A 72 21.58 -4.63 13.47
N ALA A 73 21.44 -3.69 12.54
CA ALA A 73 21.49 -3.93 11.11
C ALA A 73 22.38 -2.89 10.40
N MET A 74 22.60 -3.10 9.11
CA MET A 74 23.32 -2.18 8.24
C MET A 74 22.38 -1.73 7.14
N LEU A 75 22.12 -0.42 7.06
CA LEU A 75 21.37 0.17 5.94
C LEU A 75 22.34 0.59 4.84
N HIS A 76 22.06 0.15 3.62
CA HIS A 76 22.78 0.53 2.43
C HIS A 76 22.06 1.71 1.77
N LEU A 77 22.56 2.92 2.01
CA LEU A 77 22.04 4.13 1.39
C LEU A 77 22.47 4.16 -0.07
N LEU A 78 21.49 4.11 -0.96
CA LEU A 78 21.72 4.13 -2.40
C LEU A 78 21.75 5.58 -2.92
N VAL A 79 22.28 5.77 -4.13
CA VAL A 79 22.25 7.07 -4.82
C VAL A 79 20.80 7.57 -4.99
N GLY A 80 19.88 6.67 -5.34
CA GLY A 80 18.45 6.89 -5.20
C GLY A 80 18.05 6.62 -3.75
N GLU A 81 18.06 7.66 -2.92
CA GLU A 81 17.92 7.51 -1.46
C GLU A 81 16.61 6.81 -1.05
N ALA A 82 15.52 7.02 -1.79
CA ALA A 82 14.23 6.36 -1.56
C ALA A 82 14.28 4.83 -1.76
N SER A 83 15.27 4.31 -2.49
CA SER A 83 15.46 2.88 -2.71
C SER A 83 16.50 2.23 -1.79
N SER A 84 16.78 2.87 -0.65
CA SER A 84 17.73 2.34 0.33
C SER A 84 17.17 1.12 1.06
N SER A 85 18.01 0.11 1.27
CA SER A 85 17.59 -1.17 1.85
C SER A 85 18.65 -1.73 2.81
N ILE A 86 18.21 -2.59 3.73
CA ILE A 86 19.11 -3.44 4.52
C ILE A 86 19.75 -4.51 3.61
N TYR A 87 19.06 -4.93 2.55
CA TYR A 87 19.61 -5.83 1.55
C TYR A 87 20.50 -5.08 0.56
N LYS A 88 21.50 -5.76 0.02
CA LYS A 88 22.36 -5.21 -1.03
C LYS A 88 21.69 -5.37 -2.39
N PRO A 89 21.84 -4.40 -3.31
CA PRO A 89 21.44 -4.58 -4.69
C PRO A 89 22.18 -5.76 -5.35
N ASN A 90 21.45 -6.61 -6.05
CA ASN A 90 22.02 -7.64 -6.90
C ASN A 90 22.52 -7.01 -8.20
N TYR A 91 23.80 -6.68 -8.26
CA TYR A 91 24.38 -5.96 -9.40
C TYR A 91 24.35 -6.76 -10.72
N ASP A 92 24.28 -8.08 -10.69
CA ASP A 92 24.14 -8.90 -11.91
C ASP A 92 22.82 -8.63 -12.64
N LEU A 93 21.74 -8.38 -11.88
CA LEU A 93 20.45 -8.00 -12.43
C LEU A 93 20.31 -6.48 -12.58
N MET A 94 20.72 -5.72 -11.57
CA MET A 94 20.53 -4.27 -11.51
C MET A 94 21.22 -3.56 -12.67
N ASN A 95 22.46 -3.95 -13.00
CA ASN A 95 23.25 -3.37 -14.10
C ASN A 95 22.67 -3.64 -15.50
N ARG A 96 21.69 -4.54 -15.61
CA ARG A 96 20.97 -4.79 -16.87
C ARG A 96 19.85 -3.79 -17.10
N THR A 97 19.50 -2.97 -16.10
CA THR A 97 18.38 -2.05 -16.13
C THR A 97 18.84 -0.62 -16.40
N HIS A 98 17.94 0.21 -16.93
CA HIS A 98 18.21 1.64 -17.10
C HIS A 98 18.32 2.41 -15.77
N LYS A 99 17.96 1.80 -14.64
CA LYS A 99 18.02 2.40 -13.29
C LYS A 99 19.31 2.10 -12.53
N ALA A 100 20.26 1.34 -13.11
CA ALA A 100 21.45 0.85 -12.41
C ALA A 100 22.16 1.88 -11.52
N GLY A 101 22.39 3.10 -12.02
CA GLY A 101 23.07 4.16 -11.28
C GLY A 101 22.33 4.65 -10.02
N TYR A 102 20.99 4.53 -9.97
CA TYR A 102 20.22 4.86 -8.76
C TYR A 102 20.45 3.85 -7.64
N PHE A 103 20.84 2.62 -7.97
CA PHE A 103 21.02 1.54 -7.00
C PHE A 103 22.51 1.31 -6.65
N GLU A 104 23.38 2.24 -6.99
CA GLU A 104 24.75 2.25 -6.47
C GLU A 104 24.74 2.60 -4.99
N ILE A 105 25.49 1.85 -4.17
CA ILE A 105 25.62 2.16 -2.73
C ILE A 105 26.48 3.42 -2.58
N ALA A 106 25.87 4.50 -2.12
CA ALA A 106 26.58 5.73 -1.79
C ALA A 106 27.34 5.60 -0.46
N LYS A 107 26.69 5.02 0.56
CA LYS A 107 27.32 4.70 1.86
C LYS A 107 26.53 3.63 2.58
N SER A 108 27.14 2.97 3.56
CA SER A 108 26.44 2.05 4.48
C SER A 108 26.52 2.60 5.89
N ILE A 109 25.40 2.60 6.60
CA ILE A 109 25.31 3.11 7.97
C ILE A 109 24.75 2.04 8.91
N PRO A 110 25.33 1.88 10.11
CA PRO A 110 24.72 1.03 11.12
C PRO A 110 23.42 1.66 11.62
N LEU A 111 22.40 0.84 11.87
CA LEU A 111 21.18 1.27 12.53
C LEU A 111 20.69 0.19 13.50
N GLN A 112 19.72 0.54 14.33
CA GLN A 112 18.96 -0.42 15.13
C GLN A 112 17.56 -0.56 14.54
N THR A 113 17.14 -1.79 14.28
CA THR A 113 15.74 -2.08 13.98
C THR A 113 14.95 -2.20 15.27
N ARG A 114 13.63 -1.99 15.19
CA ARG A 114 12.69 -2.28 16.27
C ARG A 114 11.50 -3.08 15.75
N SER A 115 10.89 -3.91 16.59
CA SER A 115 9.62 -4.55 16.20
C SER A 115 8.48 -3.52 16.19
N LEU A 116 7.56 -3.64 15.23
CA LEU A 116 6.38 -2.76 15.16
C LEU A 116 5.51 -2.93 16.40
N ASP A 117 5.35 -4.16 16.90
CA ASP A 117 4.61 -4.45 18.13
C ASP A 117 5.18 -3.69 19.34
N ALA A 118 6.52 -3.64 19.49
CA ALA A 118 7.15 -2.92 20.60
C ALA A 118 6.93 -1.40 20.50
N VAL A 119 7.11 -0.83 19.30
CA VAL A 119 6.88 0.61 19.11
C VAL A 119 5.42 0.97 19.37
N MET A 120 4.47 0.21 18.83
CA MET A 120 3.04 0.47 19.05
C MET A 120 2.67 0.38 20.53
N ALA A 121 3.23 -0.57 21.28
CA ALA A 121 3.01 -0.68 22.72
C ALA A 121 3.54 0.53 23.50
N GLU A 122 4.73 1.03 23.16
CA GLU A 122 5.32 2.25 23.78
C GLU A 122 4.49 3.50 23.48
N GLU A 123 4.01 3.60 22.24
CA GLU A 123 3.14 4.68 21.77
C GLU A 123 1.70 4.55 22.27
N LYS A 124 1.38 3.46 23.00
CA LYS A 124 0.04 3.13 23.50
C LYS A 124 -1.02 3.07 22.40
N ILE A 125 -0.62 2.52 21.25
CA ILE A 125 -1.49 2.24 20.11
C ILE A 125 -1.79 0.74 20.10
N ASP A 126 -3.06 0.39 20.25
CA ASP A 126 -3.56 -0.98 20.31
C ASP A 126 -4.40 -1.39 19.08
N ASP A 127 -4.80 -0.42 18.25
CA ASP A 127 -5.59 -0.65 17.06
C ASP A 127 -5.09 0.17 15.87
N ILE A 128 -4.79 -0.51 14.76
CA ILE A 128 -4.47 0.12 13.47
C ILE A 128 -5.36 -0.48 12.39
N ASP A 129 -5.71 0.31 11.37
CA ASP A 129 -6.62 -0.12 10.31
C ASP A 129 -5.89 -0.48 9.02
N TYR A 130 -4.82 0.26 8.72
CA TYR A 130 -4.05 0.15 7.50
C TYR A 130 -2.54 0.15 7.80
N LEU A 131 -1.79 -0.70 7.09
CA LEU A 131 -0.34 -0.79 7.18
C LEU A 131 0.29 -0.76 5.77
N LYS A 132 1.11 0.24 5.47
CA LYS A 132 2.02 0.22 4.31
C LYS A 132 3.41 -0.15 4.76
N ILE A 133 4.08 -1.02 4.00
CA ILE A 133 5.52 -1.31 4.16
C ILE A 133 6.19 -1.25 2.80
N ASP A 134 7.16 -0.35 2.69
CA ASP A 134 7.91 -0.08 1.47
C ASP A 134 9.37 0.13 1.87
N THR A 135 10.07 -0.98 1.97
CA THR A 135 11.42 -1.05 2.57
C THR A 135 12.38 -1.83 1.70
N GLU A 136 12.08 -1.90 0.40
CA GLU A 136 12.97 -2.42 -0.62
C GLU A 136 13.45 -3.85 -0.28
N GLY A 137 12.50 -4.70 0.14
CA GLY A 137 12.71 -6.13 0.40
C GLY A 137 12.66 -6.56 1.87
N TYR A 138 12.58 -5.64 2.84
CA TYR A 138 12.54 -5.99 4.27
C TYR A 138 11.12 -6.27 4.83
N GLU A 139 10.12 -6.37 3.95
CA GLU A 139 8.70 -6.41 4.31
C GLU A 139 8.36 -7.58 5.24
N ILE A 140 8.75 -8.83 4.88
CA ILE A 140 8.46 -10.02 5.69
C ILE A 140 9.11 -9.91 7.08
N LYS A 141 10.31 -9.32 7.17
CA LYS A 141 11.00 -9.14 8.45
C LYS A 141 10.24 -8.19 9.36
N ILE A 142 9.73 -7.09 8.82
CA ILE A 142 8.89 -6.15 9.56
C ILE A 142 7.55 -6.79 9.95
N LEU A 143 6.93 -7.55 9.05
CA LEU A 143 5.69 -8.28 9.33
C LEU A 143 5.86 -9.32 10.45
N ASN A 144 7.01 -9.98 10.54
CA ASN A 144 7.33 -10.87 11.67
C ASN A 144 7.49 -10.12 13.01
N GLY A 145 7.79 -8.82 12.98
CA GLY A 145 7.81 -7.95 14.17
C GLY A 145 6.46 -7.28 14.46
N ALA A 146 5.41 -7.58 13.68
CA ALA A 146 4.10 -6.95 13.75
C ALA A 146 2.97 -7.95 14.08
N THR A 147 3.30 -9.09 14.70
CA THR A 147 2.35 -10.22 14.85
C THR A 147 1.11 -9.91 15.68
N THR A 148 1.21 -9.00 16.64
CA THR A 148 0.09 -8.58 17.48
C THR A 148 -0.76 -7.57 16.73
N VAL A 149 -0.10 -6.56 16.17
CA VAL A 149 -0.72 -5.48 15.41
C VAL A 149 -1.48 -6.01 14.18
N LEU A 150 -0.90 -6.96 13.43
CA LEU A 150 -1.47 -7.54 12.21
C LEU A 150 -2.82 -8.25 12.40
N LYS A 151 -3.17 -8.63 13.64
CA LYS A 151 -4.49 -9.24 13.94
C LYS A 151 -5.63 -8.26 13.73
N ASN A 152 -5.35 -6.97 13.91
CA ASN A 152 -6.34 -5.90 13.88
C ASN A 152 -6.25 -5.07 12.58
N VAL A 153 -5.23 -5.29 11.76
CA VAL A 153 -5.08 -4.61 10.47
C VAL A 153 -6.09 -5.17 9.46
N PHE A 154 -6.84 -4.27 8.83
CA PHE A 154 -7.79 -4.62 7.80
C PHE A 154 -7.14 -4.64 6.41
N ALA A 155 -6.28 -3.67 6.11
CA ALA A 155 -5.65 -3.51 4.80
C ALA A 155 -4.12 -3.37 4.93
N VAL A 156 -3.38 -4.07 4.06
CA VAL A 156 -1.91 -4.03 4.02
C VAL A 156 -1.44 -3.77 2.60
N GLU A 157 -0.59 -2.76 2.40
CA GLU A 157 0.08 -2.49 1.14
C GLU A 157 1.57 -2.75 1.28
N LEU A 158 2.13 -3.56 0.38
CA LEU A 158 3.52 -3.99 0.42
C LEU A 158 4.21 -3.70 -0.91
N GLU A 159 5.40 -3.12 -0.85
CA GLU A 159 6.30 -3.17 -2.00
C GLU A 159 6.77 -4.61 -2.21
N VAL A 160 6.71 -5.09 -3.46
CA VAL A 160 7.05 -6.46 -3.82
C VAL A 160 7.96 -6.53 -5.03
N TRP A 161 8.94 -7.43 -4.97
CA TRP A 161 9.90 -7.67 -6.04
C TRP A 161 9.58 -8.96 -6.81
N PHE A 162 9.47 -8.87 -8.13
CA PHE A 162 9.23 -10.04 -9.00
C PHE A 162 10.51 -10.71 -9.45
N ASN A 163 11.64 -10.00 -9.40
CA ASN A 163 12.97 -10.54 -9.67
C ASN A 163 13.89 -10.22 -8.48
N ARG A 164 14.99 -10.97 -8.35
CA ARG A 164 15.95 -10.83 -7.25
C ARG A 164 16.84 -9.59 -7.39
N MET A 165 16.23 -8.41 -7.37
CA MET A 165 16.93 -7.13 -7.50
C MET A 165 17.74 -6.76 -6.26
N PHE A 166 17.38 -7.33 -5.12
CA PHE A 166 18.17 -7.32 -3.88
C PHE A 166 18.60 -8.75 -3.50
N GLU A 167 19.81 -8.88 -2.99
CA GLU A 167 20.40 -10.14 -2.57
C GLU A 167 19.74 -10.65 -1.29
N GLY A 168 19.16 -11.85 -1.33
CA GLY A 168 18.52 -12.47 -0.16
C GLY A 168 17.12 -11.94 0.18
N ALA A 169 16.65 -10.88 -0.48
CA ALA A 169 15.29 -10.38 -0.32
C ALA A 169 14.23 -11.40 -0.81
N PRO A 170 13.06 -11.45 -0.16
CA PRO A 170 11.92 -12.23 -0.61
C PRO A 170 11.39 -11.71 -1.95
N LEU A 171 10.77 -12.60 -2.73
CA LEU A 171 10.05 -12.23 -3.95
C LEU A 171 8.55 -12.13 -3.65
N PHE A 172 7.78 -11.55 -4.58
CA PHE A 172 6.32 -11.45 -4.50
C PHE A 172 5.67 -12.78 -4.08
N ARG A 173 6.08 -13.91 -4.65
CA ARG A 173 5.53 -15.23 -4.29
C ARG A 173 5.73 -15.61 -2.82
N ASP A 174 6.83 -15.16 -2.22
CA ASP A 174 7.18 -15.45 -0.83
C ASP A 174 6.36 -14.53 0.09
N VAL A 175 6.14 -13.28 -0.34
CA VAL A 175 5.28 -12.29 0.35
C VAL A 175 3.80 -12.72 0.28
N ASP A 176 3.31 -13.08 -0.89
CA ASP A 176 1.92 -13.49 -1.13
C ASP A 176 1.56 -14.72 -0.30
N ALA A 177 2.41 -15.75 -0.32
CA ALA A 177 2.24 -16.94 0.51
C ALA A 177 2.22 -16.61 2.02
N TYR A 178 3.07 -15.67 2.46
CA TYR A 178 3.08 -15.21 3.84
C TYR A 178 1.78 -14.49 4.21
N MET A 179 1.29 -13.60 3.34
CA MET A 179 0.07 -12.83 3.57
C MET A 179 -1.18 -13.73 3.58
N GLU A 180 -1.25 -14.71 2.69
CA GLU A 180 -2.29 -15.74 2.67
C GLU A 180 -2.33 -16.52 3.99
N GLU A 181 -1.18 -16.96 4.50
CA GLU A 181 -1.07 -17.64 5.81
C GLU A 181 -1.60 -16.76 6.95
N LYS A 182 -1.40 -15.44 6.86
CA LYS A 182 -1.92 -14.49 7.85
C LYS A 182 -3.39 -14.17 7.65
N GLY A 183 -4.07 -14.74 6.64
CA GLY A 183 -5.50 -14.57 6.36
C GLY A 183 -5.83 -13.27 5.63
N PHE A 184 -4.89 -12.76 4.84
CA PHE A 184 -5.11 -11.66 3.92
C PHE A 184 -5.33 -12.20 2.51
N VAL A 185 -6.11 -11.47 1.71
CA VAL A 185 -6.41 -11.78 0.32
C VAL A 185 -5.82 -10.68 -0.55
N LEU A 186 -5.11 -11.06 -1.61
CA LEU A 186 -4.57 -10.13 -2.60
C LEU A 186 -5.70 -9.55 -3.45
N PHE A 187 -5.78 -8.22 -3.53
CA PHE A 187 -6.82 -7.52 -4.31
C PHE A 187 -6.27 -6.92 -5.61
N ASP A 188 -5.06 -6.34 -5.58
CA ASP A 188 -4.42 -5.78 -6.77
C ASP A 188 -2.89 -5.70 -6.60
N VAL A 189 -2.19 -5.59 -7.73
CA VAL A 189 -0.76 -5.28 -7.77
C VAL A 189 -0.48 -4.19 -8.80
N ALA A 190 -0.03 -3.05 -8.30
CA ALA A 190 0.46 -1.93 -9.08
C ALA A 190 1.81 -2.28 -9.73
N ARG A 191 1.82 -2.57 -11.03
CA ARG A 191 3.02 -3.14 -11.67
C ARG A 191 3.99 -2.07 -12.15
N SER A 192 5.24 -2.18 -11.71
CA SER A 192 6.37 -1.39 -12.18
C SER A 192 7.27 -2.20 -13.13
N ASN A 193 7.18 -1.86 -14.43
CA ASN A 193 7.98 -2.49 -15.48
C ASN A 193 9.22 -1.68 -15.80
N TRP A 194 10.41 -2.28 -15.73
CA TRP A 194 11.67 -1.60 -16.03
C TRP A 194 12.24 -2.05 -17.37
N SER A 195 12.79 -1.10 -18.12
CA SER A 195 13.45 -1.41 -19.37
C SER A 195 14.88 -1.92 -19.14
N LEU A 196 15.22 -3.05 -19.79
CA LEU A 196 16.53 -3.71 -19.71
C LEU A 196 17.57 -3.09 -20.66
N LYS A 197 17.61 -1.76 -20.72
CA LYS A 197 18.32 -1.02 -21.79
C LYS A 197 19.83 -1.14 -21.65
N ARG A 198 20.41 -2.14 -22.31
CA ARG A 198 21.84 -2.14 -22.68
C ARG A 198 22.16 -0.88 -23.50
N LYS A 199 23.42 -0.44 -23.52
CA LYS A 199 23.87 0.74 -24.29
C LYS A 199 23.38 0.75 -25.75
N THR A 200 23.32 -0.41 -26.41
CA THR A 200 22.83 -0.59 -27.80
C THR A 200 21.32 -0.72 -27.94
N GLY A 201 20.60 -1.15 -26.89
CA GLY A 201 19.14 -1.30 -26.89
C GLY A 201 18.38 -0.06 -26.45
N LYS A 202 19.08 0.97 -25.91
CA LYS A 202 18.46 2.26 -25.53
C LYS A 202 17.73 2.92 -26.70
N GLU A 203 18.24 2.73 -27.91
CA GLU A 203 17.71 3.30 -29.16
C GLU A 203 16.78 2.34 -29.93
N LEU A 204 16.71 1.06 -29.53
CA LEU A 204 15.97 -0.01 -30.24
C LEU A 204 14.86 -0.66 -29.38
N GLY A 205 14.37 0.04 -28.36
CA GLY A 205 13.34 -0.47 -27.46
C GLY A 205 11.93 -0.53 -28.07
N GLY A 206 11.06 -1.35 -27.46
CA GLY A 206 9.60 -1.31 -27.64
C GLY A 206 8.88 -0.73 -26.41
N PRO A 207 7.54 -0.59 -26.40
CA PRO A 207 6.80 0.06 -25.32
C PRO A 207 6.77 -0.72 -24.00
N ARG A 208 7.38 -1.91 -23.93
CA ARG A 208 7.30 -2.81 -22.78
C ARG A 208 8.66 -2.99 -22.11
N GLY A 209 8.65 -2.91 -20.79
CA GLY A 209 9.74 -3.35 -19.91
C GLY A 209 9.51 -4.77 -19.37
N GLN A 210 10.47 -5.26 -18.58
CA GLN A 210 10.31 -6.44 -17.73
C GLN A 210 9.57 -6.03 -16.45
N LEU A 211 8.63 -6.84 -15.98
CA LEU A 211 8.03 -6.67 -14.64
C LEU A 211 9.10 -6.89 -13.57
N VAL A 212 9.35 -5.88 -12.73
CA VAL A 212 10.46 -5.88 -11.77
C VAL A 212 9.99 -5.74 -10.33
N CYS A 213 9.18 -4.73 -10.05
CA CYS A 213 8.59 -4.49 -8.74
C CYS A 213 7.13 -4.06 -8.86
N GLY A 214 6.48 -3.83 -7.73
CA GLY A 214 5.15 -3.24 -7.67
C GLY A 214 4.66 -3.09 -6.26
N ASP A 215 3.48 -2.50 -6.10
CA ASP A 215 2.80 -2.37 -4.81
C ASP A 215 1.60 -3.31 -4.77
N ALA A 216 1.62 -4.28 -3.87
CA ALA A 216 0.55 -5.25 -3.69
C ALA A 216 -0.36 -4.81 -2.53
N ILE A 217 -1.66 -4.65 -2.80
CA ILE A 217 -2.67 -4.33 -1.79
C ILE A 217 -3.44 -5.58 -1.39
N TYR A 218 -3.51 -5.83 -0.10
CA TYR A 218 -4.21 -6.95 0.51
C TYR A 218 -5.27 -6.45 1.48
N PHE A 219 -6.40 -7.16 1.53
CA PHE A 219 -7.47 -6.91 2.50
C PHE A 219 -7.82 -8.18 3.28
N ARG A 220 -8.40 -8.00 4.46
CA ARG A 220 -9.14 -9.06 5.13
C ARG A 220 -10.45 -9.29 4.39
N ASP A 221 -10.78 -10.54 4.16
CA ASP A 221 -12.08 -10.90 3.59
C ASP A 221 -13.16 -10.89 4.68
N LEU A 222 -13.95 -9.81 4.74
CA LEU A 222 -15.03 -9.67 5.71
C LEU A 222 -16.17 -10.67 5.48
N ALA A 223 -16.32 -11.23 4.27
CA ALA A 223 -17.36 -12.21 3.99
C ALA A 223 -17.07 -13.54 4.70
N THR A 224 -15.79 -13.92 4.81
CA THR A 224 -15.34 -15.17 5.45
C THR A 224 -14.85 -14.98 6.89
N THR A 225 -14.60 -13.75 7.33
CA THR A 225 -14.18 -13.45 8.71
C THR A 225 -15.26 -13.86 9.73
N PRO A 226 -14.90 -14.57 10.82
CA PRO A 226 -15.83 -14.88 11.90
C PRO A 226 -16.43 -13.64 12.56
N GLU A 227 -17.74 -13.67 12.83
CA GLU A 227 -18.52 -12.52 13.36
C GLU A 227 -18.03 -12.00 14.73
N ILE A 228 -17.33 -12.84 15.49
CA ILE A 228 -16.72 -12.47 16.78
C ILE A 228 -15.51 -11.54 16.63
N ASN A 229 -14.97 -11.38 15.41
CA ASN A 229 -13.79 -10.55 15.16
C ASN A 229 -14.12 -9.06 15.38
N ILE A 230 -13.11 -8.30 15.85
CA ILE A 230 -13.21 -6.85 16.07
C ILE A 230 -13.64 -6.08 14.82
N PHE A 231 -13.43 -6.61 13.61
CA PHE A 231 -13.85 -5.96 12.36
C PHE A 231 -15.35 -5.70 12.28
N PHE A 232 -16.17 -6.43 13.04
CA PHE A 232 -17.61 -6.22 13.12
C PHE A 232 -18.05 -5.31 14.27
N GLN A 233 -17.12 -4.76 15.05
CA GLN A 233 -17.43 -3.65 15.95
C GLN A 233 -17.73 -2.41 15.10
N ARG A 234 -18.82 -1.71 15.41
CA ARG A 234 -19.34 -0.55 14.64
C ARG A 234 -18.24 0.37 14.11
N ASP A 235 -17.39 0.90 15.00
CA ASP A 235 -16.39 1.90 14.61
C ASP A 235 -15.30 1.31 13.70
N LYS A 236 -14.83 0.10 14.00
CA LYS A 236 -13.85 -0.63 13.17
C LYS A 236 -14.44 -0.95 11.80
N PHE A 237 -15.69 -1.40 11.76
CA PHE A 237 -16.39 -1.75 10.53
C PHE A 237 -16.52 -0.54 9.60
N ILE A 238 -16.93 0.62 10.11
CA ILE A 238 -17.01 1.88 9.34
C ILE A 238 -15.64 2.22 8.72
N ARG A 239 -14.55 2.07 9.47
CA ARG A 239 -13.18 2.30 8.98
C ARG A 239 -12.77 1.32 7.87
N CYS A 240 -13.15 0.04 8.00
CA CYS A 240 -12.91 -0.96 6.97
C CYS A 240 -13.63 -0.59 5.65
N ILE A 241 -14.89 -0.14 5.74
CA ILE A 241 -15.65 0.35 4.58
C ILE A 241 -14.95 1.56 3.96
N ILE A 242 -14.53 2.55 4.75
CA ILE A 242 -13.80 3.73 4.25
C ILE A 242 -12.54 3.31 3.48
N LEU A 243 -11.79 2.32 3.97
CA LEU A 243 -10.60 1.80 3.27
C LEU A 243 -10.95 1.14 1.93
N LEU A 244 -12.01 0.33 1.87
CA LEU A 244 -12.48 -0.24 0.58
C LEU A 244 -12.85 0.87 -0.40
N LEU A 245 -13.52 1.93 0.05
CA LEU A 245 -13.90 3.07 -0.79
C LEU A 245 -12.71 3.91 -1.23
N GLN A 246 -11.71 4.07 -0.37
CA GLN A 246 -10.47 4.77 -0.69
C GLN A 246 -9.71 4.10 -1.85
N TYR A 247 -9.85 2.78 -1.99
CA TYR A 247 -9.31 1.97 -3.09
C TYR A 247 -10.34 1.63 -4.17
N HIS A 248 -11.53 2.24 -4.12
CA HIS A 248 -12.60 2.08 -5.12
C HIS A 248 -13.20 0.66 -5.25
N TYR A 249 -13.08 -0.19 -4.22
CA TYR A 249 -13.74 -1.50 -4.15
C TYR A 249 -15.19 -1.38 -3.65
N TYR A 250 -16.01 -0.69 -4.46
CA TYR A 250 -17.40 -0.36 -4.11
C TYR A 250 -18.31 -1.58 -3.96
N ASP A 251 -18.10 -2.62 -4.75
CA ASP A 251 -18.84 -3.88 -4.70
C ASP A 251 -18.50 -4.67 -3.43
N CYS A 252 -17.21 -4.77 -3.09
CA CYS A 252 -16.74 -5.38 -1.84
C CYS A 252 -17.30 -4.63 -0.62
N ALA A 253 -17.37 -3.29 -0.70
CA ALA A 253 -17.98 -2.48 0.36
C ALA A 253 -19.50 -2.75 0.51
N LEU A 254 -20.22 -3.04 -0.58
CA LEU A 254 -21.64 -3.44 -0.50
C LEU A 254 -21.81 -4.83 0.10
N GLU A 255 -20.98 -5.81 -0.29
CA GLU A 255 -21.01 -7.16 0.29
C GLU A 255 -20.72 -7.12 1.80
N ALA A 256 -19.71 -6.34 2.22
CA ALA A 256 -19.44 -6.12 3.63
C ALA A 256 -20.66 -5.48 4.34
N LEU A 257 -21.32 -4.51 3.72
CA LEU A 257 -22.51 -3.87 4.28
C LEU A 257 -23.69 -4.86 4.43
N GLU A 258 -23.89 -5.76 3.47
CA GLU A 258 -24.88 -6.84 3.58
C GLU A 258 -24.59 -7.76 4.77
N LYS A 259 -23.32 -8.10 4.98
CA LYS A 259 -22.89 -8.85 6.17
C LYS A 259 -23.20 -8.07 7.46
N ALA A 260 -22.89 -6.78 7.52
CA ALA A 260 -23.19 -5.94 8.68
C ALA A 260 -24.69 -5.85 8.99
N ILE A 261 -25.55 -5.80 7.97
CA ILE A 261 -27.01 -5.86 8.13
C ILE A 261 -27.43 -7.17 8.76
N SER A 262 -26.88 -8.31 8.28
CA SER A 262 -27.25 -9.64 8.77
C SER A 262 -26.94 -9.86 10.25
N ILE A 263 -25.85 -9.26 10.75
CA ILE A 263 -25.39 -9.38 12.14
C ILE A 263 -25.76 -8.18 13.02
N GLN A 264 -26.48 -7.19 12.46
CA GLN A 264 -26.90 -5.97 13.15
C GLN A 264 -25.72 -5.15 13.73
N ALA A 265 -24.60 -5.09 13.01
CA ALA A 265 -23.40 -4.34 13.44
C ALA A 265 -23.54 -2.81 13.34
N LEU A 266 -24.52 -2.32 12.55
CA LEU A 266 -24.75 -0.91 12.26
C LEU A 266 -26.22 -0.53 12.45
N GLU A 267 -26.47 0.74 12.79
CA GLU A 267 -27.81 1.30 12.83
C GLU A 267 -28.38 1.55 11.42
N LYS A 268 -29.71 1.60 11.31
CA LYS A 268 -30.40 1.73 10.01
C LYS A 268 -30.05 3.01 9.25
N ASN A 269 -29.90 4.14 9.95
CA ASN A 269 -29.47 5.42 9.39
C ASN A 269 -28.04 5.38 8.84
N GLU A 270 -27.15 4.65 9.51
CA GLU A 270 -25.75 4.46 9.08
C GLU A 270 -25.68 3.65 7.81
N ILE A 271 -26.41 2.51 7.77
CA ILE A 271 -26.52 1.66 6.59
C ILE A 271 -27.01 2.48 5.39
N GLN A 272 -28.07 3.27 5.56
CA GLN A 272 -28.62 4.11 4.50
C GLN A 272 -27.62 5.17 4.01
N THR A 273 -26.87 5.78 4.92
CA THR A 273 -25.84 6.77 4.59
C THR A 273 -24.70 6.13 3.79
N ILE A 274 -24.15 5.02 4.29
CA ILE A 274 -23.07 4.28 3.64
C ILE A 274 -23.50 3.81 2.26
N GLU A 275 -24.66 3.15 2.15
CA GLU A 275 -25.18 2.64 0.88
C GLU A 275 -25.38 3.77 -0.14
N SER A 276 -25.92 4.91 0.29
CA SER A 276 -26.10 6.11 -0.54
C SER A 276 -24.76 6.62 -1.09
N VAL A 277 -23.73 6.69 -0.25
CA VAL A 277 -22.38 7.10 -0.69
C VAL A 277 -21.81 6.11 -1.69
N ILE A 278 -21.90 4.81 -1.42
CA ILE A 278 -21.36 3.78 -2.31
C ILE A 278 -22.05 3.85 -3.67
N ARG A 279 -23.39 3.95 -3.70
CA ARG A 279 -24.16 4.02 -4.95
C ARG A 279 -23.94 5.31 -5.74
N LYS A 280 -23.64 6.43 -5.08
CA LYS A 280 -23.27 7.69 -5.75
C LYS A 280 -21.84 7.67 -6.31
N SER A 281 -20.93 6.99 -5.63
CA SER A 281 -19.51 6.95 -6.00
C SER A 281 -19.19 5.86 -7.02
N GLY A 282 -19.90 4.73 -6.95
CA GLY A 282 -19.77 3.63 -7.90
C GLY A 282 -20.41 3.94 -9.26
N GLN A 283 -19.78 3.52 -10.34
CA GLN A 283 -20.39 3.53 -11.66
C GLN A 283 -21.30 2.29 -11.82
N ARG A 284 -22.45 2.43 -12.48
CA ARG A 284 -23.30 1.27 -12.82
C ARG A 284 -22.49 0.29 -13.66
N TRP A 285 -22.26 -0.92 -13.13
CA TRP A 285 -21.69 -2.02 -13.90
C TRP A 285 -22.55 -2.26 -15.13
N ARG A 286 -21.95 -2.11 -16.32
CA ARG A 286 -22.56 -2.49 -17.59
C ARG A 286 -21.86 -3.76 -18.03
N PRO A 287 -22.58 -4.90 -18.18
CA PRO A 287 -21.95 -6.12 -18.65
C PRO A 287 -21.22 -5.85 -19.97
N GLU A 288 -19.93 -6.19 -20.05
CA GLU A 288 -19.21 -6.19 -21.32
C GLU A 288 -19.84 -7.26 -22.22
N PHE A 289 -20.76 -6.88 -23.10
CA PHE A 289 -21.27 -7.79 -24.12
C PHE A 289 -20.20 -8.02 -25.20
N MET A 290 -20.16 -9.21 -25.80
CA MET A 290 -19.13 -9.67 -26.77
C MET A 290 -18.86 -8.72 -27.96
N GLY A 291 -19.72 -7.74 -28.20
CA GLY A 291 -19.57 -6.70 -29.23
C GLY A 291 -18.71 -5.50 -28.81
N ILE A 292 -18.54 -5.21 -27.51
CA ILE A 292 -17.79 -4.02 -27.06
C ILE A 292 -16.31 -4.10 -27.43
N ARG A 293 -15.73 -5.31 -27.48
CA ARG A 293 -14.38 -5.52 -28.02
C ARG A 293 -14.30 -5.29 -29.52
N HIS A 294 -15.33 -5.61 -30.28
CA HIS A 294 -15.38 -5.37 -31.73
C HIS A 294 -15.57 -3.88 -32.04
N VAL A 295 -16.44 -3.19 -31.29
CA VAL A 295 -16.61 -1.73 -31.36
C VAL A 295 -15.34 -1.02 -30.90
N ARG A 296 -14.72 -1.41 -29.78
CA ARG A 296 -13.40 -0.89 -29.35
C ARG A 296 -12.27 -1.25 -30.30
N ARG A 297 -12.35 -2.36 -31.05
CA ARG A 297 -11.33 -2.75 -32.06
C ARG A 297 -11.54 -1.99 -33.36
N PHE A 298 -12.78 -1.64 -33.70
CA PHE A 298 -13.14 -0.76 -34.81
C PHE A 298 -12.76 0.71 -34.51
N ILE A 299 -13.01 1.17 -33.28
CA ILE A 299 -12.55 2.48 -32.79
C ILE A 299 -11.01 2.51 -32.73
N ARG A 300 -10.34 1.47 -32.22
CA ARG A 300 -8.86 1.35 -32.29
C ARG A 300 -8.29 1.23 -33.70
N TYR A 301 -9.08 0.75 -34.67
CA TYR A 301 -8.69 0.72 -36.07
C TYR A 301 -8.73 2.13 -36.68
N LEU A 302 -9.66 2.98 -36.21
CA LEU A 302 -9.73 4.40 -36.55
C LEU A 302 -8.66 5.25 -35.82
N ASP A 303 -8.29 4.89 -34.57
CA ASP A 303 -7.17 5.52 -33.82
C ASP A 303 -5.79 5.31 -34.46
N ARG A 304 -5.65 4.40 -35.45
CA ARG A 304 -4.41 4.26 -36.23
C ARG A 304 -4.05 5.52 -37.02
N PHE A 305 -4.96 6.49 -37.13
CA PHE A 305 -4.71 7.75 -37.83
C PHE A 305 -4.32 8.92 -36.92
N PHE A 306 -4.56 8.90 -35.60
CA PHE A 306 -4.14 9.99 -34.69
C PHE A 306 -3.81 9.51 -33.24
N THR A 307 -2.54 9.73 -32.86
CA THR A 307 -1.82 9.79 -31.56
C THR A 307 -2.18 8.97 -30.29
N ARG A 308 -1.10 8.28 -29.84
CA ARG A 308 -0.44 8.15 -28.50
C ARG A 308 -1.25 7.85 -27.22
N PHE A 309 -0.69 6.86 -26.51
CA PHE A 309 -1.01 6.32 -25.19
C PHE A 309 -1.13 7.38 -24.08
N ASP A 310 -2.17 7.24 -23.27
CA ASP A 310 -2.16 7.55 -21.84
C ASP A 310 -3.08 6.55 -21.10
N GLU A 311 -2.48 5.62 -20.37
CA GLU A 311 -3.13 4.85 -19.30
C GLU A 311 -2.09 4.73 -18.18
N GLY A 312 -2.12 5.68 -17.25
CA GLY A 312 -1.22 5.72 -16.12
C GLY A 312 -1.86 6.51 -15.00
N GLU A 313 -2.68 5.83 -14.19
CA GLU A 313 -2.98 6.19 -12.79
C GLU A 313 -3.95 5.15 -12.20
N GLN A 314 -3.43 3.98 -11.84
CA GLN A 314 -4.00 3.15 -10.79
C GLN A 314 -2.83 2.49 -10.06
N LEU A 315 -2.53 3.05 -8.89
CA LEU A 315 -1.40 2.74 -8.00
C LEU A 315 -0.02 2.91 -8.68
N GLY A 316 0.85 3.68 -8.05
CA GLY A 316 2.17 3.94 -8.62
C GLY A 316 3.11 4.58 -7.61
N ASN A 317 4.32 4.03 -7.57
CA ASN A 317 5.46 4.52 -6.82
C ASN A 317 5.77 5.98 -7.22
N TRP A 318 6.09 6.79 -6.21
CA TRP A 318 6.91 7.99 -6.38
C TRP A 318 8.38 7.61 -6.33
#